data_AF-A0A2R8BPT4-F1
#
_entry.id   AF-A0A2R8BPT4-F1
#
_cell.length_a   1.000
_cell.length_b   1.000
_cell.length_c   1.000
_cell.angle_alpha   90.00
_cell.angle_beta   90.00
_cell.angle_gamma   90.00
#
_symmetry.space_group_name_H-M   'P 1'
#
loop_
_entity.id
_entity.type
_entity.pdbx_description
1 polymer ?
#
loop_
_entity_poly.entity_id
_entity_poly.type
_entity_poly.pdbx_seq_one_letter_code
_entity_poly.pdbx_strand_id
1 'polypeptide(L)'
;MNTRNDARFFESLMQDRAQNLYDQLTKGKSTRDIMEMEDELEEKTFMPRLLAEVARGLPEARAMIDALDQSSSAPVDLIWVKVYPGYEYGQLGSARRTRQDILSRLKDISFLDFGDDADAWREWLEAFENEPPLTGYR
;
A
#
# COMPACT_ATOMS: atom_id res chain seq x y z
N MET A 1 14.79 6.21 -20.83
CA MET A 1 15.06 5.31 -19.68
C MET A 1 13.78 5.28 -18.87
N ASN A 2 12.94 4.27 -19.09
CA ASN A 2 11.77 4.04 -18.24
C ASN A 2 12.29 3.49 -16.92
N THR A 3 12.21 4.28 -15.85
CA THR A 3 12.13 3.78 -14.48
C THR A 3 10.85 2.96 -14.39
N ARG A 4 10.88 1.73 -14.93
CA ARG A 4 9.80 0.77 -14.71
C ARG A 4 9.75 0.52 -13.20
N ASN A 5 8.54 0.56 -12.64
CA ASN A 5 8.26 0.06 -11.31
C ASN A 5 8.68 -1.42 -11.28
N ASP A 6 9.94 -1.71 -10.99
CA ASP A 6 10.48 -3.07 -10.89
C ASP A 6 10.63 -3.46 -9.41
N ALA A 7 11.00 -4.71 -9.13
CA ALA A 7 11.15 -5.18 -7.75
C ALA A 7 12.11 -4.32 -6.90
N ARG A 8 13.15 -3.73 -7.51
CA ARG A 8 14.13 -2.88 -6.79
C ARG A 8 13.55 -1.51 -6.47
N PHE A 9 12.78 -0.94 -7.39
CA PHE A 9 12.04 0.31 -7.14
C PHE A 9 11.15 0.17 -5.90
N PHE A 10 10.38 -0.93 -5.81
CA PHE A 10 9.50 -1.16 -4.67
C PHE A 10 10.23 -1.48 -3.38
N GLU A 11 11.35 -2.20 -3.45
CA GLU A 11 12.20 -2.43 -2.27
C GLU A 11 12.71 -1.10 -1.70
N SER A 12 13.26 -0.23 -2.56
CA SER A 12 13.70 1.12 -2.16
C SER A 12 12.56 1.93 -1.54
N LEU A 13 11.36 1.84 -2.13
CA LEU A 13 10.20 2.56 -1.63
C LEU A 13 9.74 2.09 -0.24
N MET A 14 9.74 0.78 -0.03
CA MET A 14 9.40 0.22 1.27
C MET A 14 10.46 0.56 2.32
N GLN A 15 11.74 0.61 1.93
CA GLN A 15 12.84 1.08 2.80
C GLN A 15 12.63 2.55 3.20
N ASP A 16 12.33 3.42 2.24
CA ASP A 16 12.02 4.83 2.51
C ASP A 16 10.81 4.96 3.44
N ARG A 17 9.78 4.13 3.26
CA ARG A 17 8.61 4.11 4.14
C ARG A 17 8.97 3.67 5.56
N ALA A 18 9.75 2.60 5.70
CA ALA A 18 10.22 2.10 6.98
C ALA A 18 11.03 3.17 7.73
N GLN A 19 11.94 3.85 7.03
CA GLN A 19 12.73 4.94 7.60
C GLN A 19 11.86 6.11 8.05
N ASN A 20 10.91 6.54 7.21
CA ASN A 20 9.99 7.61 7.57
C ASN A 20 9.14 7.28 8.81
N LEU A 21 8.70 6.02 8.96
CA LEU A 21 7.99 5.55 10.15
C LEU A 21 8.90 5.53 11.37
N TYR A 22 10.15 5.06 11.23
CA TYR A 22 11.15 5.10 12.28
C TYR A 22 11.38 6.53 12.78
N ASP A 23 11.61 7.47 11.87
CA ASP A 23 11.87 8.87 12.21
C ASP A 23 10.66 9.51 12.91
N GLN A 24 9.43 9.19 12.46
CA GLN A 24 8.21 9.67 13.11
C GLN A 24 8.05 9.13 14.53
N LEU A 25 8.33 7.84 14.74
CA LEU A 25 8.20 7.20 16.05
C LEU A 25 9.28 7.65 17.03
N THR A 26 10.48 7.95 16.54
CA THR A 26 11.63 8.33 17.36
C THR A 26 11.78 9.85 17.56
N LYS A 27 11.03 10.66 16.82
CA LYS A 27 11.11 12.12 16.88
C LYS A 27 10.95 12.66 18.30
N GLY A 28 11.96 13.36 18.79
CA GLY A 28 11.94 14.03 20.11
C GLY A 28 12.09 13.08 21.30
N LYS A 29 12.36 11.79 21.07
CA LYS A 29 12.63 10.80 22.12
C LYS A 29 14.12 10.76 22.46
N SER A 30 14.44 10.42 23.71
CA SER A 30 15.82 10.17 24.10
C SER A 30 16.29 8.80 23.58
N THR A 31 17.61 8.59 23.50
CA THR A 31 18.17 7.27 23.13
C THR A 31 17.65 6.15 24.03
N ARG A 32 17.45 6.41 25.33
CA ARG A 32 16.90 5.44 26.26
C ARG A 32 15.46 5.06 25.89
N ASP A 33 14.61 6.05 25.61
CA ASP A 33 13.22 5.79 25.22
C ASP A 33 13.14 5.02 23.89
N ILE A 34 14.07 5.29 22.96
CA ILE A 34 14.15 4.57 21.68
C ILE A 34 14.52 3.09 21.92
N MET A 35 15.48 2.82 22.82
CA MET A 35 15.85 1.45 23.18
C MET A 35 14.69 0.70 23.86
N GLU A 36 13.90 1.38 24.69
CA GLU A 36 12.71 0.79 25.34
C GLU A 36 11.56 0.51 24.34
N MET A 37 11.66 1.03 23.10
CA MET A 37 10.68 0.85 22.02
C MET A 37 11.16 -0.09 20.90
N GLU A 38 12.25 -0.84 21.09
CA GLU A 38 12.85 -1.70 20.07
C GLU A 38 11.82 -2.61 19.38
N ASP A 39 11.01 -3.33 20.17
CA ASP A 39 9.96 -4.22 19.65
C ASP A 39 8.92 -3.46 18.81
N GLU A 40 8.47 -2.27 19.24
CA GLU A 40 7.48 -1.47 18.51
C GLU A 40 8.06 -0.92 17.19
N LEU A 41 9.32 -0.49 17.22
CA LEU A 41 10.02 0.02 16.05
C LEU A 41 10.24 -1.11 15.05
N GLU A 42 10.70 -2.27 15.49
CA GLU A 42 10.83 -3.45 14.64
C GLU A 42 9.47 -3.81 14.05
N GLU A 43 8.43 -3.98 14.87
CA GLU A 43 7.10 -4.40 14.41
C GLU A 43 6.49 -3.43 13.38
N LYS A 44 6.70 -2.12 13.52
CA LYS A 44 6.10 -1.10 12.63
C LYS A 44 6.93 -0.78 11.41
N THR A 45 8.24 -1.03 11.45
CA THR A 45 9.15 -0.73 10.32
C THR A 45 9.58 -2.00 9.57
N PHE A 46 9.15 -3.18 10.04
CA PHE A 46 9.45 -4.47 9.43
C PHE A 46 8.95 -4.55 7.99
N MET A 47 9.89 -4.68 7.06
CA MET A 47 9.63 -4.68 5.62
C MET A 47 8.60 -5.72 5.16
N PRO A 48 8.66 -7.00 5.59
CA PRO A 48 7.63 -7.98 5.25
C PRO A 48 6.23 -7.60 5.73
N ARG A 49 6.10 -6.90 6.87
CA ARG A 49 4.80 -6.41 7.32
C ARG A 49 4.28 -5.32 6.40
N LEU A 50 5.10 -4.33 6.06
CA LEU A 50 4.71 -3.24 5.17
C LEU A 50 4.26 -3.78 3.81
N LEU A 51 5.02 -4.74 3.25
CA LEU A 51 4.65 -5.44 2.01
C LEU A 51 3.33 -6.22 2.16
N ALA A 52 3.12 -6.89 3.29
CA ALA A 52 1.86 -7.59 3.57
C ALA A 52 0.67 -6.62 3.69
N GLU A 53 0.88 -5.41 4.21
CA GLU A 53 -0.16 -4.36 4.27
C GLU A 53 -0.55 -3.89 2.86
N VAL A 54 0.42 -3.64 1.98
CA VAL A 54 0.15 -3.32 0.58
C VAL A 54 -0.60 -4.47 -0.11
N ALA A 55 -0.11 -5.70 0.04
CA ALA A 55 -0.72 -6.90 -0.55
C ALA A 55 -2.20 -7.08 -0.13
N ARG A 56 -2.53 -6.83 1.15
CA ARG A 56 -3.92 -6.86 1.64
C ARG A 56 -4.80 -5.78 1.01
N GLY A 57 -4.22 -4.67 0.60
CA GLY A 57 -4.90 -3.54 -0.04
C GLY A 57 -5.10 -3.70 -1.55
N LEU A 58 -4.36 -4.58 -2.23
CA LEU A 58 -4.42 -4.69 -3.70
C LEU A 58 -5.82 -4.94 -4.28
N PRO A 59 -6.69 -5.80 -3.70
CA PRO A 59 -8.05 -5.98 -4.22
C PRO A 59 -8.90 -4.71 -4.10
N GLU A 60 -8.72 -3.95 -3.03
CA GLU A 60 -9.38 -2.65 -2.83
C GLU A 60 -8.85 -1.62 -3.85
N ALA A 61 -7.53 -1.57 -4.04
CA ALA A 61 -6.88 -0.67 -5.00
C ALA A 61 -7.31 -0.96 -6.45
N ARG A 62 -7.44 -2.23 -6.83
CA ARG A 62 -7.93 -2.64 -8.16
C ARG A 62 -9.31 -2.07 -8.45
N ALA A 63 -10.27 -2.28 -7.53
CA ALA A 63 -11.62 -1.74 -7.68
C ALA A 63 -11.65 -0.20 -7.77
N MET A 64 -10.77 0.47 -7.03
CA MET A 64 -10.61 1.92 -7.07
C MET A 64 -10.08 2.43 -8.40
N ILE A 65 -9.06 1.77 -8.94
CA ILE A 65 -8.42 2.15 -10.21
C ILE A 65 -9.41 1.96 -11.36
N ASP A 66 -10.14 0.83 -11.38
CA ASP A 66 -11.20 0.59 -12.36
C ASP A 66 -12.31 1.67 -12.31
N ALA A 67 -12.55 2.25 -11.13
CA ALA A 67 -13.52 3.32 -10.95
C ALA A 67 -13.00 4.71 -11.36
N LEU A 68 -11.68 4.95 -11.32
CA LEU A 68 -11.09 6.20 -11.81
C LEU A 68 -11.33 6.41 -13.30
N ASP A 69 -11.36 5.31 -14.07
CA ASP A 69 -11.57 5.31 -15.52
C ASP A 69 -13.01 5.69 -15.94
N GLN A 70 -13.98 5.61 -15.02
CA GLN A 70 -15.40 5.83 -15.34
C GLN A 70 -15.81 7.32 -15.38
N SER A 71 -14.86 8.26 -15.27
CA SER A 71 -15.03 9.71 -15.50
C SER A 71 -16.35 10.31 -14.93
N SER A 72 -16.63 10.06 -13.66
CA SER A 72 -17.77 10.66 -12.96
C SER A 72 -17.32 11.43 -11.73
N SER A 73 -17.87 12.64 -11.54
CA SER A 73 -17.73 13.41 -10.30
C SER A 73 -18.64 12.89 -9.19
N ALA A 74 -19.55 11.96 -9.49
CA ALA A 74 -20.43 11.36 -8.50
C ALA A 74 -19.67 10.30 -7.67
N PRO A 75 -20.05 10.10 -6.39
CA PRO A 75 -19.54 8.98 -5.62
C PRO A 75 -19.90 7.65 -6.27
N VAL A 76 -18.95 6.72 -6.29
CA VAL A 76 -19.08 5.38 -6.87
C VAL A 76 -19.16 4.34 -5.76
N ASP A 77 -19.96 3.30 -5.99
CA ASP A 77 -20.02 2.13 -5.12
C ASP A 77 -18.95 1.13 -5.56
N LEU A 78 -18.01 0.86 -4.66
CA LEU A 78 -16.89 -0.05 -4.84
C LEU A 78 -17.19 -1.36 -4.12
N ILE A 79 -16.81 -2.47 -4.74
CA ILE A 79 -16.94 -3.81 -4.18
C ILE A 79 -15.65 -4.57 -4.47
N TRP A 80 -15.09 -5.26 -3.47
CA TRP A 80 -13.89 -6.07 -3.61
C TRP A 80 -13.90 -7.25 -2.65
N VAL A 81 -13.03 -8.23 -2.87
CA VAL A 81 -12.89 -9.40 -2.01
C VAL A 81 -11.54 -9.34 -1.30
N LYS A 82 -11.57 -9.34 0.03
CA LYS A 82 -10.38 -9.48 0.87
C LYS A 82 -10.06 -10.95 1.05
N VAL A 83 -8.85 -11.34 0.69
CA VAL A 83 -8.35 -12.71 0.92
C VAL A 83 -7.41 -12.68 2.12
N TYR A 84 -7.72 -13.48 3.13
CA TYR A 84 -6.86 -13.64 4.30
C TYR A 84 -6.16 -15.01 4.23
N PRO A 85 -4.84 -15.08 4.43
CA PRO A 85 -4.15 -16.35 4.54
C PRO A 85 -4.78 -17.21 5.64
N GLY A 86 -5.13 -18.45 5.32
CA GLY A 86 -5.73 -19.40 6.26
C GLY A 86 -7.27 -19.40 6.34
N TYR A 87 -7.96 -18.57 5.55
CA TYR A 87 -9.42 -18.61 5.42
C TYR A 87 -9.82 -19.18 4.05
N GLU A 88 -10.70 -20.19 4.04
CA GLU A 88 -11.22 -20.81 2.80
C GLU A 88 -12.13 -19.87 1.99
N TYR A 89 -12.63 -18.80 2.61
CA TYR A 89 -13.56 -17.85 2.00
C TYR A 89 -13.04 -16.42 2.11
N GLY A 90 -13.10 -15.69 1.00
CA GLY A 90 -12.82 -14.25 0.98
C GLY A 90 -13.93 -13.46 1.66
N GLN A 91 -13.57 -12.36 2.34
CA GLN A 91 -14.54 -11.44 2.92
C GLN A 91 -14.91 -10.35 1.89
N LEU A 92 -16.20 -10.15 1.66
CA LEU A 92 -16.68 -9.05 0.82
C LEU A 92 -16.44 -7.71 1.51
N GLY A 93 -15.71 -6.82 0.85
CA GLY A 93 -15.61 -5.40 1.19
C GLY A 93 -16.47 -4.57 0.24
N SER A 94 -17.09 -3.51 0.77
CA SER A 94 -17.76 -2.51 -0.06
C SER A 94 -17.62 -1.12 0.56
N ALA A 95 -17.63 -0.09 -0.28
CA ALA A 95 -17.59 1.30 0.14
C ALA A 95 -18.17 2.22 -0.94
N ARG A 96 -18.81 3.31 -0.53
CA ARG A 96 -19.17 4.40 -1.44
C ARG A 96 -18.17 5.53 -1.29
N ARG A 97 -17.47 5.92 -2.36
CA ARG A 97 -16.36 6.87 -2.30
C ARG A 97 -16.45 7.94 -3.38
N THR A 98 -16.04 9.16 -3.06
CA THR A 98 -15.76 10.18 -4.08
C THR A 98 -14.43 9.90 -4.77
N ARG A 99 -14.18 10.55 -5.90
CA ARG A 99 -12.87 10.50 -6.57
C ARG A 99 -11.72 10.90 -5.63
N GLN A 100 -11.90 11.94 -4.82
CA GLN A 100 -10.89 12.38 -3.87
C GLN A 100 -10.63 11.33 -2.78
N ASP A 101 -11.68 10.67 -2.28
CA ASP A 101 -11.52 9.59 -1.29
C ASP A 101 -10.83 8.35 -1.88
N ILE A 102 -11.03 8.10 -3.18
CA ILE A 102 -10.31 7.06 -3.92
C ILE A 102 -8.82 7.39 -3.97
N LEU A 103 -8.46 8.59 -4.45
CA LEU A 103 -7.06 9.01 -4.58
C LEU A 103 -6.34 9.02 -3.23
N SER A 104 -6.99 9.54 -2.19
CA SER A 104 -6.42 9.52 -0.83
C SER A 104 -6.17 8.09 -0.34
N ARG A 105 -7.07 7.16 -0.64
CA ARG A 105 -6.94 5.78 -0.18
C ARG A 105 -5.93 4.97 -0.99
N LEU A 106 -5.82 5.23 -2.29
CA LEU A 106 -4.76 4.67 -3.13
C LEU A 106 -3.38 5.11 -2.62
N LYS A 107 -3.26 6.36 -2.19
CA LYS A 107 -2.04 6.86 -1.52
C LYS A 107 -1.76 6.16 -0.20
N ASP A 108 -2.77 5.90 0.62
CA ASP A 108 -2.59 5.15 1.87
C ASP A 108 -2.13 3.71 1.62
N ILE A 109 -2.64 3.06 0.57
CA ILE A 109 -2.31 1.67 0.24
C ILE A 109 -0.92 1.55 -0.39
N SER A 110 -0.59 2.44 -1.33
CA SER A 110 0.64 2.37 -2.11
C SER A 110 1.84 3.06 -1.46
N PHE A 111 1.57 3.96 -0.51
CA PHE A 111 2.52 4.96 0.00
C PHE A 111 3.06 5.92 -1.09
N LEU A 112 2.40 5.98 -2.24
CA LEU A 112 2.75 6.82 -3.39
C LEU A 112 1.64 7.80 -3.72
N ASP A 113 2.02 8.85 -4.43
CA ASP A 113 1.07 9.84 -4.92
C ASP A 113 1.27 10.04 -6.42
N PHE A 114 0.51 9.28 -7.22
CA PHE A 114 0.46 9.47 -8.67
C PHE A 114 -0.59 10.50 -9.09
N GLY A 115 -1.22 11.19 -8.12
CA GLY A 115 -2.33 12.08 -8.40
C GLY A 115 -3.46 11.36 -9.14
N ASP A 116 -4.04 12.02 -10.12
CA ASP A 116 -5.19 11.52 -10.88
C ASP A 116 -4.83 10.67 -12.11
N ASP A 117 -3.57 10.22 -12.19
CA ASP A 117 -3.06 9.42 -13.30
C ASP A 117 -3.43 7.94 -13.14
N ALA A 118 -4.58 7.57 -13.70
CA ALA A 118 -5.08 6.19 -13.67
C ALA A 118 -4.12 5.20 -14.35
N ASP A 119 -3.36 5.62 -15.36
CA ASP A 119 -2.38 4.76 -16.04
C ASP A 119 -1.21 4.45 -15.11
N ALA A 120 -0.68 5.47 -14.43
CA ALA A 120 0.39 5.27 -13.43
C ALA A 120 -0.06 4.37 -12.27
N TRP A 121 -1.31 4.51 -11.80
CA TRP A 121 -1.87 3.61 -10.80
C TRP A 121 -1.98 2.17 -11.30
N ARG A 122 -2.38 1.95 -12.57
CA ARG A 122 -2.42 0.61 -13.19
C ARG A 122 -1.02 0.02 -13.31
N GLU A 123 -0.03 0.80 -13.76
CA GLU A 123 1.37 0.35 -13.84
C GLU A 123 1.92 -0.05 -12.46
N TRP A 124 1.59 0.70 -11.41
CA TRP A 124 1.96 0.35 -10.04
C TRP A 124 1.34 -0.99 -9.59
N LEU A 125 0.04 -1.18 -9.84
CA LEU A 125 -0.68 -2.39 -9.46
C LEU A 125 -0.14 -3.62 -10.20
N GLU A 126 0.04 -3.51 -11.52
CA GLU A 126 0.57 -4.60 -12.35
C GLU A 126 1.99 -4.99 -11.93
N ALA A 127 2.82 -4.02 -11.59
CA ALA A 127 4.18 -4.28 -11.17
C ALA A 127 4.22 -5.02 -9.81
N PHE A 128 3.35 -4.66 -8.86
CA PHE A 128 3.22 -5.39 -7.59
C PHE A 128 2.68 -6.82 -7.75
N GLU A 129 1.76 -7.04 -8.69
CA GLU A 129 1.17 -8.37 -8.91
C GLU A 129 2.11 -9.31 -9.70
N ASN A 130 2.85 -8.78 -10.67
CA ASN A 130 3.74 -9.57 -11.53
C ASN A 130 5.11 -9.85 -10.88
N GLU A 131 5.66 -8.86 -10.16
CA GLU A 131 6.95 -8.97 -9.48
C GLU A 131 6.80 -8.48 -8.02
N PRO A 132 6.04 -9.21 -7.18
CA PRO A 132 5.92 -8.84 -5.78
C PRO A 132 7.33 -8.79 -5.16
N PRO A 133 7.71 -7.68 -4.49
CA PRO A 133 9.01 -7.56 -3.85
C PRO A 133 9.14 -8.71 -2.87
N LEU A 134 10.09 -9.60 -3.15
CA LEU A 134 10.36 -10.88 -2.49
C LEU A 134 9.67 -11.03 -1.13
N THR A 135 8.47 -11.61 -1.12
CA THR A 135 7.97 -12.29 0.07
C THR A 135 8.82 -13.55 0.22
N GLY A 136 9.99 -13.42 0.84
CA GLY A 136 10.93 -14.50 1.14
C GLY A 136 10.42 -15.54 2.14
N TYR A 137 9.10 -15.74 2.22
CA TYR A 137 8.48 -16.84 2.94
C TYR A 137 7.88 -17.80 1.91
N ARG A 138 8.70 -18.78 1.51
CA ARG A 138 8.23 -20.10 1.08
C ARG A 138 8.11 -21.00 2.30
#